data_AF-A0A820C0V9-F1
#
_entry.id   AF-A0A820C0V9-F1
#
_cell.length_a   1.000
_cell.length_b   1.000
_cell.length_c   1.000
_cell.angle_alpha   90.00
_cell.angle_beta   90.00
_cell.angle_gamma   90.00
#
_symmetry.space_group_name_H-M   'P 1'
#
loop_
_entity.id
_entity.type
_entity.pdbx_description
1 polymer ?
#
loop_
_entity_poly.entity_id
_entity_poly.type
_entity_poly.pdbx_seq_one_letter_code
_entity_poly.pdbx_strand_id
1 'polypeptide(L)'
;MEVVQVAQYESDTSNEEFVEENYRINENEKLSKKKKLKKCWIKERTLDTAAEAEASILDQWSKYYTNHTENGRMVYYRCNKAKLRGPQCSVSIYLLYHADHDKVTIYKTEAEHDHHVDKVRGIDENVKKCIEELFNDGIMKPKQIIRALQARKKYGSHKISLGELEQWCENNKNIPTDENESFVVSYKILYNDEEYEDDEDVEDDGGNKFRIFISSVRLLGIISMSSHLCSDATYKLVWQGFPVLIIGTTDLNKAFHPFGLAICSNEKTKDFEFIFNCIQIGLQKINKDLLKPTALICDAADSIKNGFKNVFGNSYNQIMCWAHMKRNVENRICHINDKDIAKEIMEDIEMLQLCNSTVIFKLASALFIKKWKMSNKQTNQSILEFLNYFDNEWLKSNDGWYEGLQLYTPSTNNALEAINKTIKDDGTFRERHVLSRFLTIASNIV
;
A
#
# COMPACT_ATOMS: atom_id res chain seq x y z
N MET A 1 5.64 7.42 -50.93
CA MET A 1 5.06 6.07 -51.03
C MET A 1 6.22 5.13 -50.77
N GLU A 2 6.31 4.38 -49.68
CA GLU A 2 5.32 3.55 -49.02
C GLU A 2 5.38 3.63 -47.48
N VAL A 3 4.36 3.07 -46.85
CA VAL A 3 4.09 3.02 -45.41
C VAL A 3 3.98 1.55 -45.00
N VAL A 4 4.30 1.26 -43.72
CA VAL A 4 3.92 0.08 -42.89
C VAL A 4 4.83 -1.16 -43.12
N GLN A 5 5.38 -1.87 -42.12
CA GLN A 5 4.79 -2.36 -40.86
C GLN A 5 5.86 -2.69 -39.79
N VAL A 6 5.49 -2.50 -38.53
CA VAL A 6 6.26 -2.81 -37.32
C VAL A 6 6.06 -4.28 -36.94
N ALA A 7 7.15 -5.01 -36.67
CA ALA A 7 7.12 -6.37 -36.12
C ALA A 7 7.20 -6.35 -34.59
N GLN A 8 6.32 -7.13 -33.96
CA GLN A 8 6.22 -7.36 -32.52
C GLN A 8 7.29 -8.34 -32.05
N TYR A 9 7.85 -8.07 -30.86
CA TYR A 9 8.81 -8.92 -30.16
C TYR A 9 8.05 -9.93 -29.29
N GLU A 10 8.43 -11.20 -29.40
CA GLU A 10 7.85 -12.36 -28.74
C GLU A 10 8.23 -12.40 -27.25
N SER A 11 7.28 -12.74 -26.38
CA SER A 11 7.55 -13.08 -24.98
C SER A 11 7.23 -14.55 -24.75
N ASP A 12 8.28 -15.36 -24.70
CA ASP A 12 8.25 -16.73 -24.17
C ASP A 12 7.88 -16.71 -22.69
N THR A 13 6.82 -17.45 -22.34
CA THR A 13 6.55 -17.86 -20.96
C THR A 13 6.55 -19.38 -20.93
N SER A 14 7.67 -19.93 -20.46
CA SER A 14 7.84 -21.33 -20.10
C SER A 14 7.16 -21.64 -18.77
N ASN A 15 6.53 -22.81 -18.74
CA ASN A 15 5.89 -23.50 -17.62
C ASN A 15 6.79 -23.68 -16.39
N GLU A 16 6.19 -23.68 -15.20
CA GLU A 16 6.37 -24.65 -14.10
C GLU A 16 5.26 -24.40 -13.05
N GLU A 17 4.19 -25.20 -13.12
CA GLU A 17 3.81 -26.25 -12.15
C GLU A 17 3.32 -25.76 -10.77
N PHE A 18 2.00 -25.78 -10.55
CA PHE A 18 1.41 -26.03 -9.22
C PHE A 18 0.07 -26.78 -9.34
N VAL A 19 0.17 -28.10 -9.16
CA VAL A 19 -0.73 -29.06 -8.50
C VAL A 19 -2.24 -28.75 -8.50
N GLU A 20 -2.98 -29.34 -9.44
CA GLU A 20 -4.42 -29.61 -9.31
C GLU A 20 -4.65 -31.05 -8.83
N GLU A 21 -5.21 -31.22 -7.64
CA GLU A 21 -5.72 -32.51 -7.17
C GLU A 21 -7.26 -32.53 -7.16
N ASN A 22 -7.79 -33.38 -8.04
CA ASN A 22 -9.01 -34.19 -7.94
C ASN A 22 -10.39 -33.51 -7.82
N TYR A 23 -11.08 -33.41 -8.96
CA TYR A 23 -12.43 -33.98 -9.10
C TYR A 23 -12.57 -34.66 -10.47
N ARG A 24 -12.47 -36.00 -10.47
CA ARG A 24 -12.80 -36.85 -11.63
C ARG A 24 -14.30 -36.79 -11.88
N ILE A 25 -14.72 -36.34 -13.07
CA ILE A 25 -16.06 -36.64 -13.59
C ILE A 25 -15.88 -37.42 -14.89
N ASN A 26 -16.46 -38.61 -14.89
CA ASN A 26 -16.38 -39.65 -15.90
C ASN A 26 -16.74 -39.18 -17.31
N GLU A 27 -16.08 -39.86 -18.24
CA GLU A 27 -16.23 -39.85 -19.68
C GLU A 27 -17.66 -40.12 -20.18
N ASN A 28 -17.97 -39.49 -21.31
CA ASN A 28 -18.73 -40.05 -22.43
C ASN A 28 -20.07 -40.75 -22.13
N GLU A 29 -21.13 -39.95 -21.98
CA GLU A 29 -22.45 -40.34 -22.48
C GLU A 29 -22.84 -39.50 -23.69
N LYS A 30 -22.82 -40.14 -24.87
CA LYS A 30 -23.45 -39.61 -26.08
C LYS A 30 -24.94 -39.42 -25.81
N LEU A 31 -25.37 -38.16 -25.64
CA LEU A 31 -26.77 -37.81 -25.48
C LEU A 31 -27.57 -38.18 -26.73
N SER A 32 -28.27 -39.32 -26.62
CA SER A 32 -29.40 -39.71 -27.47
C SER A 32 -30.33 -38.51 -27.71
N LYS A 33 -30.72 -38.27 -28.98
CA LYS A 33 -31.74 -37.28 -29.35
C LYS A 33 -33.02 -37.60 -28.57
N LYS A 34 -33.30 -36.82 -27.52
CA LYS A 34 -34.52 -36.95 -26.70
C LYS A 34 -35.75 -36.97 -27.62
N LYS A 35 -36.56 -38.03 -27.52
CA LYS A 35 -37.92 -38.08 -28.09
C LYS A 35 -38.66 -36.80 -27.67
N LYS A 36 -39.20 -36.03 -28.63
CA LYS A 36 -40.08 -34.89 -28.31
C LYS A 36 -41.26 -35.43 -27.50
N LEU A 37 -41.34 -35.09 -26.21
CA LEU A 37 -42.53 -35.30 -25.39
C LEU A 37 -43.71 -34.62 -26.10
N LYS A 38 -44.79 -35.39 -26.36
CA LYS A 38 -46.04 -34.82 -26.86
C LYS A 38 -46.57 -33.86 -25.79
N LYS A 39 -46.58 -32.56 -26.08
CA LYS A 39 -47.20 -31.56 -25.21
C LYS A 39 -48.71 -31.80 -25.18
N CYS A 40 -49.28 -31.99 -23.99
CA CYS A 40 -50.73 -31.96 -23.79
C CYS A 40 -51.18 -30.50 -23.83
N TRP A 41 -52.15 -30.18 -24.69
CA TRP A 41 -52.65 -28.83 -24.88
C TRP A 41 -54.10 -28.75 -24.43
N ILE A 42 -54.38 -27.90 -23.45
CA ILE A 42 -55.73 -27.64 -22.96
C ILE A 42 -56.23 -26.34 -23.58
N LYS A 43 -57.48 -26.36 -24.05
CA LYS A 43 -58.20 -25.15 -24.46
C LYS A 43 -58.50 -24.30 -23.22
N GLU A 44 -57.93 -23.10 -23.16
CA GLU A 44 -58.12 -22.20 -22.02
C GLU A 44 -59.35 -21.32 -22.23
N ARG A 45 -59.39 -20.55 -23.33
CA ARG A 45 -60.52 -19.67 -23.67
C ARG A 45 -60.53 -19.30 -25.16
N THR A 46 -61.65 -18.77 -25.64
CA THR A 46 -61.81 -18.24 -27.01
C THR A 46 -62.23 -16.78 -26.92
N LEU A 47 -61.58 -15.92 -27.70
CA LEU A 47 -61.78 -14.48 -27.72
C LEU A 47 -62.28 -14.07 -29.11
N ASP A 48 -63.08 -13.00 -29.18
CA ASP A 48 -63.74 -12.60 -30.42
C ASP A 48 -62.82 -11.79 -31.34
N THR A 49 -61.69 -11.25 -30.82
CA THR A 49 -60.72 -10.51 -31.64
C THR A 49 -59.27 -10.94 -31.41
N ALA A 50 -58.45 -10.80 -32.45
CA ALA A 50 -57.00 -11.01 -32.41
C ALA A 50 -56.29 -10.09 -31.41
N ALA A 51 -56.68 -8.81 -31.37
CA ALA A 51 -56.04 -7.81 -30.52
C ALA A 51 -56.21 -8.13 -29.03
N GLU A 52 -57.40 -8.58 -28.61
CA GLU A 52 -57.66 -9.02 -27.24
C GLU A 52 -56.83 -10.26 -26.88
N ALA A 53 -56.72 -11.21 -27.79
CA ALA A 53 -55.94 -12.42 -27.57
C ALA A 53 -54.44 -12.12 -27.37
N GLU A 54 -53.87 -11.27 -28.22
CA GLU A 54 -52.46 -10.87 -28.12
C GLU A 54 -52.19 -10.01 -26.87
N ALA A 55 -53.06 -9.04 -26.58
CA ALA A 55 -52.96 -8.22 -25.37
C ALA A 55 -52.97 -9.07 -24.09
N SER A 56 -53.76 -10.14 -24.07
CA SER A 56 -53.90 -10.98 -22.89
C SER A 56 -52.66 -11.83 -22.55
N ILE A 57 -51.68 -11.92 -23.46
CA ILE A 57 -50.48 -12.75 -23.28
C ILE A 57 -49.16 -11.96 -23.42
N LEU A 58 -49.21 -10.70 -23.84
CA LEU A 58 -48.03 -9.89 -24.19
C LEU A 58 -47.02 -9.72 -23.04
N ASP A 59 -47.47 -9.64 -21.79
CA ASP A 59 -46.63 -9.35 -20.63
C ASP A 59 -45.69 -10.52 -20.24
N GLN A 60 -46.12 -11.76 -20.47
CA GLN A 60 -45.44 -12.97 -19.95
C GLN A 60 -44.87 -13.89 -21.04
N TRP A 61 -45.14 -13.58 -22.32
CA TRP A 61 -44.90 -14.49 -23.42
C TRP A 61 -44.19 -13.83 -24.59
N SER A 62 -43.26 -14.54 -25.21
CA SER A 62 -42.56 -14.12 -26.43
C SER A 62 -42.86 -15.09 -27.57
N LYS A 63 -43.14 -14.55 -28.76
CA LYS A 63 -43.40 -15.31 -29.98
C LYS A 63 -42.22 -16.23 -30.29
N TYR A 64 -42.50 -17.51 -30.56
CA TYR A 64 -41.50 -18.52 -30.85
C TYR A 64 -41.51 -18.92 -32.33
N TYR A 65 -42.63 -19.47 -32.82
CA TYR A 65 -42.82 -19.76 -34.24
C TYR A 65 -44.30 -19.77 -34.61
N THR A 66 -44.59 -19.82 -35.91
CA THR A 66 -45.95 -19.88 -36.46
C THR A 66 -46.07 -21.10 -37.35
N ASN A 67 -47.20 -21.79 -37.26
CA ASN A 67 -47.56 -22.91 -38.12
C ASN A 67 -48.92 -22.64 -38.78
N HIS A 68 -49.14 -23.16 -39.99
CA HIS A 68 -50.42 -23.05 -40.69
C HIS A 68 -51.00 -24.45 -40.86
N THR A 69 -52.27 -24.61 -40.49
CA THR A 69 -53.01 -25.86 -40.55
C THR A 69 -54.34 -25.64 -41.25
N GLU A 70 -55.06 -26.71 -41.59
CA GLU A 70 -56.41 -26.62 -42.17
C GLU A 70 -57.39 -25.87 -41.25
N ASN A 71 -57.20 -25.97 -39.93
CA ASN A 71 -58.00 -25.25 -38.93
C ASN A 71 -57.60 -23.77 -38.76
N GLY A 72 -56.57 -23.31 -39.48
CA GLY A 72 -56.10 -21.93 -39.46
C GLY A 72 -54.66 -21.76 -38.95
N ARG A 73 -54.30 -20.52 -38.60
CA ARG A 73 -52.94 -20.10 -38.24
C ARG A 73 -52.69 -20.29 -36.75
N MET A 74 -51.68 -21.07 -36.40
CA MET A 74 -51.24 -21.30 -35.02
C MET A 74 -49.99 -20.50 -34.70
N VAL A 75 -50.03 -19.61 -33.71
CA VAL A 75 -48.87 -18.83 -33.25
C VAL A 75 -48.45 -19.32 -31.88
N TYR A 76 -47.25 -19.92 -31.78
CA TYR A 76 -46.71 -20.47 -30.54
C TYR A 76 -45.88 -19.42 -29.80
N TYR A 77 -46.05 -19.36 -28.49
CA TYR A 77 -45.28 -18.50 -27.60
C TYR A 77 -44.60 -19.32 -26.49
N ARG A 78 -43.48 -18.79 -26.02
CA ARG A 78 -42.72 -19.30 -24.87
C ARG A 78 -42.67 -18.27 -23.76
N CYS A 79 -42.48 -18.72 -22.53
CA CYS A 79 -42.31 -17.82 -21.39
C CYS A 79 -41.07 -16.92 -21.59
N ASN A 80 -41.23 -15.61 -21.42
CA ASN A 80 -40.17 -14.63 -21.63
C ASN A 80 -39.15 -14.54 -20.47
N LYS A 81 -39.45 -15.15 -19.31
CA LYS A 81 -38.55 -15.23 -18.15
C LYS A 81 -37.45 -16.29 -18.26
N ALA A 82 -37.54 -17.21 -19.23
CA ALA A 82 -36.51 -18.21 -19.49
C ALA A 82 -35.42 -17.68 -20.44
N LYS A 83 -34.16 -18.08 -20.22
CA LYS A 83 -33.03 -17.68 -21.09
C LYS A 83 -33.25 -18.15 -22.53
N LEU A 84 -32.88 -17.33 -23.51
CA LEU A 84 -33.00 -17.64 -24.95
C LEU A 84 -32.20 -18.89 -25.39
N ARG A 85 -31.08 -19.18 -24.70
CA ARG A 85 -30.13 -20.28 -24.95
C ARG A 85 -29.88 -21.10 -23.67
N GLY A 86 -30.94 -21.52 -22.99
CA GLY A 86 -30.88 -22.39 -21.80
C GLY A 86 -32.08 -23.34 -21.73
N PRO A 87 -32.21 -24.14 -20.65
CA PRO A 87 -33.41 -24.95 -20.42
C PRO A 87 -34.66 -24.07 -20.55
N GLN A 88 -35.54 -24.43 -21.48
CA GLN A 88 -36.76 -23.66 -21.72
C GLN A 88 -37.79 -24.01 -20.66
N CYS A 89 -38.54 -22.99 -20.24
CA CYS A 89 -39.68 -23.17 -19.35
C CYS A 89 -40.63 -24.24 -19.94
N SER A 90 -41.08 -25.17 -19.11
CA SER A 90 -41.94 -26.28 -19.54
C SER A 90 -43.32 -25.80 -20.04
N VAL A 91 -43.79 -24.65 -19.53
CA VAL A 91 -45.05 -24.02 -19.97
C VAL A 91 -44.92 -23.39 -21.36
N SER A 92 -45.93 -23.62 -22.20
CA SER A 92 -46.06 -22.95 -23.50
C SER A 92 -47.53 -22.64 -23.77
N ILE A 93 -47.77 -21.63 -24.61
CA ILE A 93 -49.10 -21.31 -25.12
C ILE A 93 -49.06 -21.24 -26.65
N TYR A 94 -50.20 -21.45 -27.29
CA TYR A 94 -50.41 -21.03 -28.67
C TYR A 94 -51.77 -20.38 -28.86
N LEU A 95 -51.82 -19.44 -29.81
CA LEU A 95 -53.03 -18.83 -30.31
C LEU A 95 -53.42 -19.51 -31.63
N LEU A 96 -54.63 -20.05 -31.70
CA LEU A 96 -55.24 -20.54 -32.94
C LEU A 96 -56.17 -19.47 -33.50
N TYR A 97 -55.76 -18.90 -34.62
CA TYR A 97 -56.58 -18.05 -35.48
C TYR A 97 -57.35 -18.97 -36.42
N HIS A 98 -58.66 -19.11 -36.22
CA HIS A 98 -59.47 -20.07 -36.96
C HIS A 98 -59.67 -19.63 -38.42
N ALA A 99 -59.79 -20.60 -39.32
CA ALA A 99 -59.94 -20.33 -40.76
C ALA A 99 -61.39 -19.99 -41.15
N ASP A 100 -62.36 -20.45 -40.38
CA ASP A 100 -63.80 -20.35 -40.63
C ASP A 100 -64.49 -19.20 -39.89
N HIS A 101 -63.83 -18.61 -38.89
CA HIS A 101 -64.36 -17.48 -38.13
C HIS A 101 -63.26 -16.61 -37.50
N ASP A 102 -63.57 -15.34 -37.24
CA ASP A 102 -62.60 -14.34 -36.76
C ASP A 102 -62.18 -14.50 -35.28
N LYS A 103 -62.68 -15.53 -34.59
CA LYS A 103 -62.32 -15.81 -33.19
C LYS A 103 -60.91 -16.38 -33.08
N VAL A 104 -60.28 -16.17 -31.92
CA VAL A 104 -58.97 -16.70 -31.58
C VAL A 104 -59.05 -17.55 -30.32
N THR A 105 -58.60 -18.79 -30.38
CA THR A 105 -58.57 -19.70 -29.21
C THR A 105 -57.17 -19.81 -28.63
N ILE A 106 -57.07 -19.67 -27.31
CA ILE A 106 -55.84 -19.82 -26.55
C ILE A 106 -55.74 -21.25 -26.03
N TYR A 107 -54.61 -21.90 -26.28
CA TYR A 107 -54.26 -23.19 -25.72
C TYR A 107 -53.01 -23.10 -24.86
N LYS A 108 -53.05 -23.73 -23.69
CA LYS A 108 -51.95 -23.76 -22.72
C LYS A 108 -51.57 -25.19 -22.38
N THR A 109 -50.29 -25.42 -22.12
CA THR A 109 -49.81 -26.71 -21.61
C THR A 109 -50.14 -26.89 -20.14
N GLU A 110 -50.39 -28.12 -19.69
CA GLU A 110 -50.62 -28.48 -18.28
C GLU A 110 -49.44 -28.22 -17.33
N ALA A 111 -48.24 -27.98 -17.85
CA ALA A 111 -47.06 -27.77 -17.03
C ALA A 111 -47.12 -26.48 -16.19
N GLU A 112 -46.48 -26.49 -15.02
CA GLU A 112 -46.21 -25.32 -14.19
C GLU A 112 -44.89 -24.63 -14.60
N HIS A 113 -44.74 -23.35 -14.21
CA HIS A 113 -43.52 -22.59 -14.48
C HIS A 113 -42.35 -23.12 -13.62
N ASP A 114 -41.27 -23.52 -14.27
CA ASP A 114 -40.09 -24.18 -13.68
C ASP A 114 -38.83 -23.29 -13.72
N HIS A 115 -38.99 -21.95 -13.70
CA HIS A 115 -37.89 -20.99 -13.69
C HIS A 115 -37.72 -20.30 -12.32
N HIS A 116 -36.48 -20.13 -11.87
CA HIS A 116 -36.14 -19.47 -10.60
C HIS A 116 -36.38 -17.96 -10.65
N VAL A 117 -36.99 -17.43 -9.59
CA VAL A 117 -37.34 -16.02 -9.34
C VAL A 117 -36.16 -15.04 -9.63
N ASP A 118 -36.50 -13.86 -10.15
CA ASP A 118 -35.60 -12.80 -10.64
C ASP A 118 -34.37 -12.52 -9.76
N LYS A 119 -33.16 -12.53 -10.35
CA LYS A 119 -31.94 -12.11 -9.67
C LYS A 119 -31.95 -10.59 -9.45
N VAL A 120 -31.80 -10.18 -8.18
CA VAL A 120 -31.61 -8.77 -7.77
C VAL A 120 -30.45 -8.14 -8.55
N ARG A 121 -30.67 -6.97 -9.15
CA ARG A 121 -29.64 -6.16 -9.82
C ARG A 121 -29.14 -5.07 -8.85
N GLY A 122 -27.83 -4.88 -8.76
CA GLY A 122 -27.20 -3.84 -7.93
C GLY A 122 -25.95 -4.31 -7.21
N ILE A 123 -25.20 -3.38 -6.63
CA ILE A 123 -24.16 -3.69 -5.64
C ILE A 123 -24.89 -4.07 -4.34
N ASP A 124 -24.48 -5.18 -3.74
CA ASP A 124 -25.04 -5.64 -2.46
C ASP A 124 -24.94 -4.53 -1.40
N GLU A 125 -26.00 -4.39 -0.59
CA GLU A 125 -26.11 -3.29 0.36
C GLU A 125 -24.98 -3.32 1.41
N ASN A 126 -24.48 -4.51 1.76
CA ASN A 126 -23.32 -4.62 2.65
C ASN A 126 -22.04 -4.10 1.99
N VAL A 127 -21.88 -4.34 0.68
CA VAL A 127 -20.72 -3.85 -0.08
C VAL A 127 -20.77 -2.33 -0.23
N LYS A 128 -21.96 -1.74 -0.38
CA LYS A 128 -22.11 -0.27 -0.37
C LYS A 128 -21.69 0.34 0.97
N LYS A 129 -22.17 -0.20 2.09
CA LYS A 129 -21.74 0.22 3.43
C LYS A 129 -20.22 0.11 3.59
N CYS A 130 -19.61 -0.99 3.12
CA CYS A 130 -18.15 -1.15 3.15
C CYS A 130 -17.42 -0.07 2.32
N ILE A 131 -17.97 0.32 1.17
CA ILE A 131 -17.40 1.38 0.33
C ILE A 131 -17.46 2.72 1.06
N GLU A 132 -18.58 3.04 1.70
CA GLU A 132 -18.76 4.26 2.50
C GLU A 132 -17.81 4.29 3.70
N GLU A 133 -17.66 3.18 4.43
CA GLU A 133 -16.66 3.03 5.50
C GLU A 133 -15.24 3.33 5.01
N LEU A 134 -14.80 2.67 3.93
CA LEU A 134 -13.47 2.86 3.36
C LEU A 134 -13.24 4.30 2.91
N PHE A 135 -14.28 4.95 2.37
CA PHE A 135 -14.22 6.34 1.97
C PHE A 135 -14.04 7.28 3.18
N ASN A 136 -14.81 7.06 4.26
CA ASN A 136 -14.71 7.81 5.52
C ASN A 136 -13.37 7.59 6.23
N ASP A 137 -12.77 6.40 6.09
CA ASP A 137 -11.44 6.07 6.61
C ASP A 137 -10.29 6.65 5.74
N GLY A 138 -10.60 7.52 4.76
CA GLY A 138 -9.63 8.22 3.92
C GLY A 138 -9.18 7.47 2.65
N ILE A 139 -9.73 6.29 2.37
CA ILE A 139 -9.44 5.51 1.16
C ILE A 139 -10.41 5.95 0.05
N MET A 140 -10.14 7.09 -0.55
CA MET A 140 -11.08 7.75 -1.47
C MET A 140 -10.96 7.31 -2.94
N LYS A 141 -9.84 6.70 -3.36
CA LYS A 141 -9.62 6.39 -4.78
C LYS A 141 -10.31 5.08 -5.18
N PRO A 142 -11.05 5.02 -6.31
CA PRO A 142 -11.80 3.82 -6.72
C PRO A 142 -10.96 2.54 -6.79
N LYS A 143 -9.74 2.62 -7.33
CA LYS A 143 -8.82 1.46 -7.39
C LYS A 143 -8.41 0.95 -6.01
N GLN A 144 -8.23 1.86 -5.03
CA GLN A 144 -7.87 1.49 -3.67
C GLN A 144 -9.05 0.85 -2.95
N ILE A 145 -10.27 1.38 -3.15
CA ILE A 145 -11.51 0.80 -2.61
C ILE A 145 -11.72 -0.62 -3.15
N ILE A 146 -11.56 -0.84 -4.46
CA ILE A 146 -11.71 -2.18 -5.06
C ILE A 146 -10.70 -3.17 -4.46
N ARG A 147 -9.42 -2.78 -4.37
CA ARG A 147 -8.39 -3.61 -3.73
C ARG A 147 -8.72 -3.88 -2.27
N ALA A 148 -9.29 -2.90 -1.58
CA ALA A 148 -9.67 -3.04 -0.19
C ALA A 148 -10.81 -4.04 0.03
N LEU A 149 -11.82 -4.00 -0.82
CA LEU A 149 -12.91 -4.97 -0.82
C LEU A 149 -12.39 -6.39 -1.15
N GLN A 150 -11.47 -6.52 -2.12
CA GLN A 150 -10.86 -7.79 -2.47
C GLN A 150 -10.01 -8.37 -1.33
N ALA A 151 -9.21 -7.51 -0.68
CA ALA A 151 -8.42 -7.91 0.48
C ALA A 151 -9.32 -8.27 1.66
N ARG A 152 -10.41 -7.55 1.92
CA ARG A 152 -11.37 -7.86 2.99
C ARG A 152 -11.98 -9.26 2.83
N LYS A 153 -12.27 -9.66 1.58
CA LYS A 153 -12.75 -11.02 1.26
C LYS A 153 -11.71 -12.11 1.58
N LYS A 154 -10.42 -11.80 1.52
CA LYS A 154 -9.32 -12.75 1.74
C LYS A 154 -8.73 -12.71 3.16
N TYR A 155 -8.78 -11.56 3.83
CA TYR A 155 -8.03 -11.30 5.08
C TYR A 155 -8.87 -10.71 6.22
N GLY A 156 -10.18 -10.54 6.05
CA GLY A 156 -11.06 -9.97 7.09
C GLY A 156 -11.05 -8.44 7.14
N SER A 157 -11.54 -7.87 8.24
CA SER A 157 -11.72 -6.42 8.43
C SER A 157 -10.42 -5.63 8.24
N HIS A 158 -10.52 -4.45 7.64
CA HIS A 158 -9.39 -3.50 7.53
C HIS A 158 -9.15 -2.67 8.79
N LYS A 159 -10.08 -2.77 9.76
CA LYS A 159 -9.98 -2.17 11.09
C LYS A 159 -9.51 -3.24 12.07
N ILE A 160 -8.38 -2.99 12.71
CA ILE A 160 -7.94 -3.68 13.92
C ILE A 160 -8.18 -2.71 15.08
N SER A 161 -8.90 -3.14 16.10
CA SER A 161 -9.09 -2.34 17.31
C SER A 161 -7.78 -2.25 18.09
N LEU A 162 -7.67 -1.26 18.97
CA LEU A 162 -6.50 -1.14 19.83
C LEU A 162 -6.28 -2.36 20.72
N GLY A 163 -7.35 -2.89 21.30
CA GLY A 163 -7.27 -4.08 22.15
C GLY A 163 -6.80 -5.32 21.37
N GLU A 164 -7.27 -5.52 20.14
CA GLU A 164 -6.77 -6.61 19.27
C GLU A 164 -5.29 -6.44 18.94
N LEU A 165 -4.85 -5.20 18.80
CA LEU A 165 -3.49 -4.87 18.44
C LEU A 165 -2.52 -5.00 19.62
N GLU A 166 -2.94 -4.57 20.80
CA GLU A 166 -2.26 -4.84 22.06
C GLU A 166 -2.17 -6.35 22.32
N GLN A 167 -3.27 -7.09 22.13
CA GLN A 167 -3.25 -8.55 22.26
C GLN A 167 -2.31 -9.21 21.24
N TRP A 168 -2.26 -8.71 20.00
CA TRP A 168 -1.28 -9.19 19.02
C TRP A 168 0.16 -8.95 19.50
N CYS A 169 0.46 -7.77 20.04
CA CYS A 169 1.78 -7.49 20.61
C CYS A 169 2.12 -8.44 21.77
N GLU A 170 1.17 -8.67 22.67
CA GLU A 170 1.32 -9.57 23.81
C GLU A 170 1.59 -11.02 23.38
N ASN A 171 0.89 -11.49 22.34
CA ASN A 171 1.09 -12.83 21.81
C ASN A 171 2.46 -13.01 21.14
N ASN A 172 3.07 -11.93 20.66
CA ASN A 172 4.32 -11.95 19.89
C ASN A 172 5.51 -11.34 20.65
N LYS A 173 5.41 -11.06 21.97
CA LYS A 173 6.48 -10.38 22.74
C LYS A 173 7.60 -11.29 23.22
N ASN A 174 7.34 -12.59 23.26
CA ASN A 174 8.28 -13.58 23.79
C ASN A 174 9.44 -13.77 22.82
N ILE A 175 10.65 -13.87 23.36
CA ILE A 175 11.85 -14.11 22.56
C ILE A 175 11.77 -15.52 21.95
N PRO A 176 11.79 -15.66 20.61
CA PRO A 176 11.73 -16.97 19.97
C PRO A 176 13.01 -17.78 20.20
N THR A 177 12.92 -19.10 19.97
CA THR A 177 14.11 -19.97 19.99
C THR A 177 14.87 -19.91 18.67
N ASP A 178 14.18 -19.73 17.54
CA ASP A 178 14.82 -19.46 16.26
C ASP A 178 15.26 -17.99 16.21
N GLU A 179 16.55 -17.74 16.01
CA GLU A 179 17.10 -16.39 15.99
C GLU A 179 16.62 -15.54 14.81
N ASN A 180 16.06 -16.17 13.76
CA ASN A 180 15.50 -15.50 12.60
C ASN A 180 14.01 -15.19 12.76
N GLU A 181 13.34 -15.76 13.74
CA GLU A 181 11.93 -15.49 13.98
C GLU A 181 11.79 -14.10 14.63
N SER A 182 10.90 -13.29 14.07
CA SER A 182 10.62 -11.95 14.58
C SER A 182 9.78 -12.01 15.86
N PHE A 183 9.93 -10.99 16.71
CA PHE A 183 9.11 -10.78 17.88
C PHE A 183 8.98 -9.28 18.19
N VAL A 184 7.99 -8.96 19.02
CA VAL A 184 7.76 -7.60 19.51
C VAL A 184 8.72 -7.31 20.65
N VAL A 185 9.72 -6.48 20.39
CA VAL A 185 10.71 -6.09 21.41
C VAL A 185 10.07 -5.18 22.45
N SER A 186 9.30 -4.19 22.00
CA SER A 186 8.56 -3.26 22.86
C SER A 186 7.43 -2.62 22.07
N TYR A 187 6.39 -2.20 22.78
CA TYR A 187 5.28 -1.46 22.22
C TYR A 187 4.73 -0.44 23.24
N LYS A 188 4.02 0.57 22.74
CA LYS A 188 3.31 1.61 23.50
C LYS A 188 1.98 1.86 22.81
N ILE A 189 0.87 1.56 23.45
CA ILE A 189 -0.46 1.73 22.86
C ILE A 189 -1.37 2.32 23.92
N LEU A 190 -1.70 3.61 23.85
CA LEU A 190 -2.82 4.18 24.62
C LEU A 190 -3.41 5.36 23.87
N TYR A 191 -4.67 5.26 23.43
CA TYR A 191 -5.52 6.37 22.99
C TYR A 191 -7.01 5.98 23.16
N ASN A 192 -8.00 6.83 23.53
CA ASN A 192 -8.06 8.26 23.91
C ASN A 192 -8.67 8.46 25.32
N ASP A 193 -8.00 9.24 26.19
CA ASP A 193 -8.49 9.70 27.50
C ASP A 193 -8.85 11.20 27.43
N GLU A 194 -10.13 11.55 27.61
CA GLU A 194 -10.57 12.94 27.79
C GLU A 194 -11.38 13.05 29.09
N GLU A 195 -10.72 13.43 30.19
CA GLU A 195 -11.09 14.62 30.98
C GLU A 195 -10.08 14.86 32.10
N TYR A 196 -9.69 16.12 32.22
CA TYR A 196 -8.83 16.72 33.22
C TYR A 196 -9.32 16.42 34.64
N GLU A 197 -8.45 15.96 35.54
CA GLU A 197 -8.44 16.46 36.91
C GLU A 197 -6.99 16.69 37.33
N ASP A 198 -6.74 17.93 37.75
CA ASP A 198 -5.50 18.42 38.33
C ASP A 198 -5.08 17.52 39.50
N ASP A 199 -3.96 16.81 39.35
CA ASP A 199 -3.11 16.42 40.47
C ASP A 199 -1.69 16.87 40.15
N GLU A 200 -1.29 17.96 40.79
CA GLU A 200 0.09 18.42 40.87
C GLU A 200 0.96 17.28 41.43
N ASP A 201 1.92 16.79 40.62
CA ASP A 201 3.13 16.01 40.98
C ASP A 201 3.41 14.72 40.18
N VAL A 202 3.10 14.65 38.88
CA VAL A 202 3.74 13.67 37.96
C VAL A 202 4.08 14.31 36.60
N GLU A 203 5.36 14.24 36.19
CA GLU A 203 5.86 14.76 34.90
C GLU A 203 5.27 13.99 33.69
N ASP A 204 4.17 14.50 33.14
CA ASP A 204 3.61 14.33 31.77
C ASP A 204 3.72 12.93 31.10
N ASP A 205 2.75 12.05 31.37
CA ASP A 205 2.44 10.85 30.56
C ASP A 205 0.93 10.68 30.28
N GLY A 206 0.30 11.68 29.66
CA GLY A 206 -1.16 11.79 29.72
C GLY A 206 -2.01 11.28 28.55
N GLY A 207 -1.46 10.92 27.38
CA GLY A 207 -2.33 10.40 26.31
C GLY A 207 -1.78 10.33 24.89
N ASN A 208 -2.35 9.37 24.15
CA ASN A 208 -2.22 9.09 22.71
C ASN A 208 -0.85 8.63 22.19
N LYS A 209 -0.60 7.33 22.32
CA LYS A 209 0.58 6.60 21.84
C LYS A 209 0.14 5.39 21.02
N PHE A 210 0.71 5.20 19.85
CA PHE A 210 0.71 3.89 19.17
C PHE A 210 2.06 3.72 18.53
N ARG A 211 2.84 2.77 19.03
CA ARG A 211 4.20 2.45 18.62
C ARG A 211 4.42 0.96 18.84
N ILE A 212 4.90 0.25 17.83
CA ILE A 212 5.29 -1.16 17.94
C ILE A 212 6.64 -1.30 17.29
N PHE A 213 7.62 -1.89 17.97
CA PHE A 213 8.91 -2.23 17.37
C PHE A 213 9.07 -3.75 17.25
N ILE A 214 9.36 -4.21 16.03
CA ILE A 214 9.55 -5.62 15.68
C ILE A 214 11.01 -5.82 15.28
N SER A 215 11.63 -6.87 15.85
CA SER A 215 13.01 -7.28 15.56
C SER A 215 13.13 -8.80 15.68
N SER A 216 14.30 -9.37 15.35
CA SER A 216 14.66 -10.77 15.61
C SER A 216 15.96 -10.83 16.41
N VAL A 217 16.23 -11.95 17.07
CA VAL A 217 17.45 -12.11 17.90
C VAL A 217 18.70 -11.90 17.05
N ARG A 218 18.70 -12.39 15.81
CA ARG A 218 19.80 -12.20 14.85
C ARG A 218 20.04 -10.71 14.56
N LEU A 219 18.99 -9.94 14.27
CA LEU A 219 19.14 -8.51 13.98
C LEU A 219 19.60 -7.71 15.20
N LEU A 220 19.04 -7.99 16.39
CA LEU A 220 19.52 -7.42 17.65
C LEU A 220 20.99 -7.78 17.91
N GLY A 221 21.41 -8.97 17.47
CA GLY A 221 22.77 -9.45 17.53
C GLY A 221 23.76 -8.57 16.77
N ILE A 222 23.36 -7.98 15.65
CA ILE A 222 24.18 -7.08 14.82
C ILE A 222 24.45 -5.76 15.54
N ILE A 223 23.51 -5.27 16.35
CA ILE A 223 23.59 -3.98 17.04
C ILE A 223 24.87 -3.87 17.86
N SER A 224 25.27 -4.93 18.58
CA SER A 224 26.46 -4.90 19.44
C SER A 224 27.77 -4.67 18.69
N MET A 225 27.78 -4.83 17.36
CA MET A 225 28.92 -4.58 16.49
C MET A 225 28.89 -3.19 15.84
N SER A 226 27.83 -2.42 16.07
CA SER A 226 27.63 -1.13 15.41
C SER A 226 28.28 0.02 16.17
N SER A 227 28.89 0.94 15.43
CA SER A 227 29.48 2.18 15.97
C SER A 227 28.61 3.41 15.73
N HIS A 228 27.67 3.32 14.79
CA HIS A 228 26.82 4.41 14.33
C HIS A 228 25.42 3.90 14.01
N LEU A 229 24.45 4.82 14.07
CA LEU A 229 23.05 4.53 13.75
C LEU A 229 22.60 5.32 12.53
N CYS A 230 21.69 4.71 11.78
CA CYS A 230 20.95 5.32 10.68
C CYS A 230 19.47 5.08 10.96
N SER A 231 18.65 6.13 10.85
CA SER A 231 17.20 6.00 10.96
C SER A 231 16.49 6.93 10.00
N ASP A 232 15.34 6.48 9.49
CA ASP A 232 14.50 7.21 8.55
C ASP A 232 13.07 6.66 8.62
N ALA A 233 12.11 7.48 8.23
CA ALA A 233 10.72 7.09 8.12
C ALA A 233 10.35 6.74 6.68
N THR A 234 9.51 5.73 6.53
CA THR A 234 8.98 5.34 5.23
C THR A 234 7.46 5.23 5.26
N TYR A 235 6.85 5.67 4.17
CA TYR A 235 5.41 5.78 4.01
C TYR A 235 4.90 4.90 2.87
N LYS A 236 3.58 4.84 2.74
CA LYS A 236 2.87 4.11 1.68
C LYS A 236 3.01 2.58 1.81
N LEU A 237 3.14 2.09 3.04
CA LEU A 237 3.10 0.65 3.36
C LEU A 237 1.76 0.24 3.98
N VAL A 238 1.14 1.14 4.76
CA VAL A 238 -0.13 0.90 5.45
C VAL A 238 -1.24 1.81 4.88
N TRP A 239 -2.50 1.34 4.80
CA TRP A 239 -3.62 2.14 4.29
C TRP A 239 -3.92 3.36 5.16
N GLN A 240 -3.90 3.17 6.47
CA GLN A 240 -4.09 4.22 7.46
C GLN A 240 -3.02 5.32 7.40
N GLY A 241 -1.96 5.12 6.61
CA GLY A 241 -0.93 6.13 6.40
C GLY A 241 0.12 6.22 7.50
N PHE A 242 0.09 5.30 8.47
CA PHE A 242 1.06 5.25 9.56
C PHE A 242 2.50 5.19 9.05
N PRO A 243 3.42 6.01 9.58
CA PRO A 243 4.85 5.89 9.29
C PRO A 243 5.39 4.56 9.80
N VAL A 244 6.30 3.99 9.01
CA VAL A 244 7.16 2.89 9.42
C VAL A 244 8.56 3.43 9.56
N LEU A 245 9.08 3.46 10.79
CA LEU A 245 10.44 3.92 11.07
C LEU A 245 11.39 2.73 10.93
N ILE A 246 12.48 2.91 10.21
CA ILE A 246 13.53 1.90 10.10
C ILE A 246 14.74 2.39 10.86
N ILE A 247 15.42 1.46 11.51
CA ILE A 247 16.68 1.72 12.18
C ILE A 247 17.69 0.62 11.86
N GLY A 248 18.95 1.00 11.76
CA GLY A 248 20.02 0.08 11.45
C GLY A 248 21.37 0.76 11.47
N THR A 249 22.36 0.09 10.88
CA THR A 249 23.71 0.60 10.70
C THR A 249 24.19 0.27 9.29
N THR A 250 25.40 0.70 8.94
CA THR A 250 26.06 0.29 7.70
C THR A 250 27.40 -0.38 7.97
N ASP A 251 27.82 -1.25 7.07
CA ASP A 251 29.16 -1.84 7.10
C ASP A 251 30.17 -1.06 6.26
N LEU A 252 31.43 -1.54 6.21
CA LEU A 252 32.49 -0.93 5.42
C LEU A 252 32.25 -0.99 3.90
N ASN A 253 31.39 -1.91 3.44
CA ASN A 253 30.95 -1.98 2.05
C ASN A 253 29.76 -1.04 1.77
N LYS A 254 29.37 -0.22 2.76
CA LYS A 254 28.22 0.68 2.72
C LYS A 254 26.89 -0.05 2.55
N ALA A 255 26.84 -1.35 2.85
CA ALA A 255 25.59 -2.10 2.89
C ALA A 255 24.85 -1.77 4.19
N PHE A 256 23.53 -1.59 4.10
CA PHE A 256 22.69 -1.32 5.25
C PHE A 256 22.27 -2.61 5.94
N HIS A 257 22.39 -2.63 7.26
CA HIS A 257 21.99 -3.74 8.12
C HIS A 257 20.88 -3.27 9.06
N PRO A 258 19.61 -3.64 8.79
CA PRO A 258 18.49 -3.24 9.64
C PRO A 258 18.60 -3.91 11.01
N PHE A 259 18.13 -3.22 12.04
CA PHE A 259 17.93 -3.81 13.37
C PHE A 259 16.47 -4.17 13.61
N GLY A 260 15.56 -3.58 12.83
CA GLY A 260 14.13 -3.79 12.95
C GLY A 260 13.39 -2.59 12.38
N LEU A 261 12.08 -2.61 12.55
CA LEU A 261 11.20 -1.52 12.13
C LEU A 261 10.19 -1.21 13.24
N ALA A 262 9.82 0.07 13.34
CA ALA A 262 8.72 0.51 14.19
C ALA A 262 7.53 0.94 13.34
N ILE A 263 6.31 0.61 13.77
CA ILE A 263 5.08 1.16 13.20
C ILE A 263 4.53 2.14 14.22
N CYS A 264 4.46 3.42 13.84
CA CYS A 264 4.10 4.50 14.74
C CYS A 264 2.86 5.25 14.24
N SER A 265 2.12 5.84 15.16
CA SER A 265 1.03 6.79 14.83
C SER A 265 1.56 8.07 14.19
N ASN A 266 2.79 8.46 14.52
CA ASN A 266 3.42 9.72 14.13
C ASN A 266 4.92 9.54 13.84
N GLU A 267 5.54 10.60 13.30
CA GLU A 267 6.98 10.72 13.04
C GLU A 267 7.58 11.89 13.86
N LYS A 268 7.31 11.92 15.17
CA LYS A 268 7.76 12.97 16.09
C LYS A 268 8.98 12.51 16.89
N THR A 269 9.60 13.44 17.61
CA THR A 269 10.72 13.16 18.55
C THR A 269 10.47 11.96 19.44
N LYS A 270 9.26 11.83 20.01
CA LYS A 270 8.89 10.71 20.90
C LYS A 270 8.80 9.36 20.19
N ASP A 271 8.56 9.33 18.88
CA ASP A 271 8.54 8.10 18.09
C ASP A 271 9.97 7.63 17.77
N PHE A 272 10.89 8.56 17.52
CA PHE A 272 12.32 8.24 17.39
C PHE A 272 12.95 7.90 18.74
N GLU A 273 12.62 8.62 19.81
CA GLU A 273 13.02 8.25 21.18
C GLU A 273 12.58 6.82 21.52
N PHE A 274 11.36 6.43 21.10
CA PHE A 274 10.88 5.06 21.26
C PHE A 274 11.74 4.04 20.49
N ILE A 275 12.00 4.24 19.20
CA ILE A 275 12.78 3.25 18.42
C ILE A 275 14.23 3.12 18.93
N PHE A 276 14.84 4.23 19.37
CA PHE A 276 16.17 4.21 19.98
C PHE A 276 16.20 3.50 21.34
N ASN A 277 15.18 3.70 22.18
CA ASN A 277 15.04 2.94 23.42
C ASN A 277 14.79 1.45 23.16
N CYS A 278 14.05 1.10 22.11
CA CYS A 278 13.81 -0.30 21.76
C CYS A 278 15.11 -1.05 21.45
N ILE A 279 16.12 -0.38 20.89
CA ILE A 279 17.45 -0.97 20.71
C ILE A 279 18.07 -1.37 22.05
N GLN A 280 18.05 -0.46 23.04
CA GLN A 280 18.61 -0.73 24.36
C GLN A 280 17.87 -1.86 25.06
N ILE A 281 16.53 -1.85 24.99
CA ILE A 281 15.68 -2.93 25.52
C ILE A 281 15.98 -4.26 24.82
N GLY A 282 16.14 -4.24 23.50
CA GLY A 282 16.47 -5.43 22.70
C GLY A 282 17.81 -6.04 23.12
N LEU A 283 18.85 -5.22 23.26
CA LEU A 283 20.17 -5.65 23.73
C LEU A 283 20.11 -6.27 25.14
N GLN A 284 19.39 -5.63 26.07
CA GLN A 284 19.19 -6.18 27.42
C GLN A 284 18.47 -7.53 27.38
N LYS A 285 17.42 -7.67 26.56
CA LYS A 285 16.66 -8.91 26.40
C LYS A 285 17.54 -10.08 25.93
N ILE A 286 18.56 -9.80 25.12
CA ILE A 286 19.52 -10.81 24.64
C ILE A 286 20.83 -10.85 25.45
N ASN A 287 20.85 -10.25 26.64
CA ASN A 287 22.00 -10.19 27.55
C ASN A 287 23.28 -9.63 26.91
N LYS A 288 23.13 -8.60 26.07
CA LYS A 288 24.25 -7.86 25.48
C LYS A 288 24.41 -6.48 26.13
N ASP A 289 25.63 -5.95 26.04
CA ASP A 289 25.94 -4.60 26.49
C ASP A 289 25.11 -3.54 25.74
N LEU A 290 24.76 -2.47 26.46
CA LEU A 290 24.06 -1.33 25.91
C LEU A 290 24.89 -0.63 24.84
N LEU A 291 24.21 -0.21 23.77
CA LEU A 291 24.85 0.50 22.68
C LEU A 291 25.26 1.92 23.12
N LYS A 292 26.47 2.32 22.75
CA LYS A 292 26.96 3.70 22.87
C LYS A 292 27.37 4.21 21.49
N PRO A 293 26.41 4.63 20.67
CA PRO A 293 26.71 5.04 19.30
C PRO A 293 27.54 6.32 19.30
N THR A 294 28.55 6.35 18.45
CA THR A 294 29.46 7.49 18.28
C THR A 294 28.99 8.46 17.19
N ALA A 295 28.07 8.00 16.31
CA ALA A 295 27.52 8.83 15.25
C ALA A 295 26.07 8.47 14.91
N LEU A 296 25.37 9.47 14.37
CA LEU A 296 24.01 9.36 13.83
C LEU A 296 24.00 9.90 12.39
N ILE A 297 23.55 9.10 11.43
CA ILE A 297 23.34 9.51 10.04
C ILE A 297 21.85 9.82 9.85
N CYS A 298 21.54 11.06 9.45
CA CYS A 298 20.17 11.49 9.15
C CYS A 298 20.14 12.64 8.13
N ASP A 299 18.93 12.99 7.66
CA ASP A 299 18.65 14.03 6.67
C ASP A 299 18.42 15.44 7.27
N ALA A 300 18.97 15.68 8.47
CA ALA A 300 18.73 16.86 9.31
C ALA A 300 17.32 16.98 9.93
N ALA A 301 16.48 15.95 9.90
CA ALA A 301 15.23 15.96 10.66
C ALA A 301 15.46 16.12 12.18
N ASP A 302 14.92 17.22 12.75
CA ASP A 302 15.07 17.53 14.18
C ASP A 302 14.41 16.49 15.10
N SER A 303 13.35 15.83 14.63
CA SER A 303 12.69 14.73 15.35
C SER A 303 13.66 13.58 15.62
N ILE A 304 14.48 13.20 14.63
CA ILE A 304 15.49 12.14 14.76
C ILE A 304 16.60 12.57 15.70
N LYS A 305 17.17 13.77 15.49
CA LYS A 305 18.26 14.31 16.31
C LYS A 305 17.88 14.40 17.79
N ASN A 306 16.70 14.97 18.07
CA ASN A 306 16.22 15.12 19.43
C ASN A 306 15.90 13.77 20.07
N GLY A 307 15.29 12.85 19.31
CA GLY A 307 15.02 11.49 19.81
C GLY A 307 16.30 10.75 20.16
N PHE A 308 17.34 10.87 19.33
CA PHE A 308 18.65 10.27 19.58
C PHE A 308 19.31 10.88 20.82
N LYS A 309 19.32 12.22 20.91
CA LYS A 309 19.87 12.97 22.03
C LYS A 309 19.21 12.59 23.36
N ASN A 310 17.90 12.40 23.37
CA ASN A 310 17.15 12.00 24.56
C ASN A 310 17.57 10.62 25.09
N VAL A 311 18.02 9.71 24.21
CA VAL A 311 18.38 8.33 24.58
C VAL A 311 19.89 8.14 24.80
N PHE A 312 20.72 8.69 23.92
CA PHE A 312 22.17 8.45 23.91
C PHE A 312 22.99 9.68 24.37
N GLY A 313 22.35 10.81 24.64
CA GLY A 313 22.99 12.05 25.07
C GLY A 313 23.59 12.88 23.93
N ASN A 314 24.46 13.83 24.28
CA ASN A 314 25.02 14.81 23.34
C ASN A 314 26.38 14.43 22.74
N SER A 315 26.98 13.33 23.19
CA SER A 315 28.37 12.97 22.82
C SER A 315 28.40 12.09 21.58
N TYR A 316 28.02 12.65 20.41
CA TYR A 316 28.04 11.96 19.14
C TYR A 316 28.30 12.91 17.97
N ASN A 317 28.75 12.36 16.85
CA ASN A 317 28.85 13.06 15.59
C ASN A 317 27.54 12.94 14.79
N GLN A 318 26.89 14.06 14.53
CA GLN A 318 25.72 14.09 13.66
C GLN A 318 26.17 14.21 12.20
N ILE A 319 26.08 13.11 11.46
CA ILE A 319 26.43 13.03 10.06
C ILE A 319 25.22 13.46 9.24
N MET A 320 25.35 14.58 8.56
CA MET A 320 24.36 15.11 7.62
C MET A 320 24.51 14.38 6.29
N CYS A 321 23.44 13.75 5.81
CA CYS A 321 23.43 13.09 4.50
C CYS A 321 23.81 14.07 3.37
N TRP A 322 24.96 13.82 2.73
CA TRP A 322 25.48 14.63 1.63
C TRP A 322 24.49 14.78 0.48
N ALA A 323 23.79 13.71 0.08
CA ALA A 323 22.83 13.78 -1.03
C ALA A 323 21.66 14.75 -0.73
N HIS A 324 21.18 14.79 0.52
CA HIS A 324 20.15 15.72 0.96
C HIS A 324 20.67 17.15 1.03
N MET A 325 21.86 17.35 1.63
CA MET A 325 22.50 18.66 1.66
C MET A 325 22.72 19.20 0.24
N LYS A 326 23.33 18.40 -0.63
CA LYS A 326 23.66 18.77 -2.01
C LYS A 326 22.42 19.21 -2.78
N ARG A 327 21.32 18.45 -2.69
CA ARG A 327 20.04 18.79 -3.33
C ARG A 327 19.49 20.14 -2.84
N ASN A 328 19.59 20.42 -1.55
CA ASN A 328 19.16 21.70 -0.99
C ASN A 328 20.02 22.87 -1.47
N VAL A 329 21.34 22.66 -1.55
CA VAL A 329 22.27 23.64 -2.11
C VAL A 329 22.00 23.87 -3.59
N GLU A 330 21.82 22.82 -4.39
CA GLU A 330 21.48 22.91 -5.83
C GLU A 330 20.20 23.71 -6.06
N ASN A 331 19.17 23.49 -5.22
CA ASN A 331 17.92 24.25 -5.28
C ASN A 331 18.10 25.74 -4.94
N ARG A 332 19.12 26.12 -4.17
CA ARG A 332 19.39 27.52 -3.83
C ARG A 332 20.36 28.19 -4.80
N ILE A 333 21.41 27.47 -5.19
CA ILE A 333 22.45 27.98 -6.08
C ILE A 333 21.91 28.26 -7.49
N CYS A 334 20.83 27.57 -7.90
CA CYS A 334 20.18 27.81 -9.18
C CYS A 334 19.57 29.21 -9.32
N HIS A 335 19.38 29.94 -8.21
CA HIS A 335 18.92 31.34 -8.19
C HIS A 335 20.05 32.36 -8.40
N ILE A 336 21.31 31.92 -8.43
CA ILE A 336 22.42 32.80 -8.84
C ILE A 336 22.27 33.08 -10.34
N ASN A 337 22.28 34.36 -10.70
CA ASN A 337 22.10 34.82 -12.08
C ASN A 337 23.24 34.37 -13.00
N ASP A 338 24.48 34.44 -12.49
CA ASP A 338 25.68 34.01 -13.20
C ASP A 338 25.87 32.49 -13.04
N LYS A 339 25.67 31.75 -14.14
CA LYS A 339 25.71 30.28 -14.12
C LYS A 339 27.13 29.72 -14.08
N ASP A 340 28.11 30.43 -14.62
CA ASP A 340 29.50 29.99 -14.58
C ASP A 340 30.02 30.11 -13.15
N ILE A 341 29.74 31.24 -12.49
CA ILE A 341 30.05 31.42 -11.06
C ILE A 341 29.31 30.39 -10.19
N ALA A 342 28.02 30.14 -10.44
CA ALA A 342 27.26 29.15 -9.69
C ALA A 342 27.89 27.75 -9.77
N LYS A 343 28.40 27.38 -10.96
CA LYS A 343 29.08 26.11 -11.17
C LYS A 343 30.40 26.04 -10.39
N GLU A 344 31.23 27.08 -10.46
CA GLU A 344 32.49 27.13 -9.72
C GLU A 344 32.28 27.08 -8.19
N ILE A 345 31.25 27.77 -7.68
CA ILE A 345 30.86 27.70 -6.26
C ILE A 345 30.52 26.24 -5.90
N MET A 346 29.76 25.55 -6.75
CA MET A 346 29.37 24.16 -6.49
C MET A 346 30.58 23.22 -6.48
N GLU A 347 31.52 23.40 -7.42
CA GLU A 347 32.77 22.64 -7.47
C GLU A 347 33.60 22.82 -6.19
N ASP A 348 33.69 24.06 -5.67
CA ASP A 348 34.35 24.31 -4.38
C ASP A 348 33.61 23.64 -3.20
N ILE A 349 32.27 23.58 -3.21
CA ILE A 349 31.48 22.89 -2.18
C ILE A 349 31.73 21.37 -2.23
N GLU A 350 31.83 20.80 -3.43
CA GLU A 350 32.21 19.40 -3.61
C GLU A 350 33.64 19.13 -3.09
N MET A 351 34.57 20.09 -3.25
CA MET A 351 35.91 19.99 -2.64
C MET A 351 35.87 20.07 -1.11
N LEU A 352 34.99 20.89 -0.53
CA LEU A 352 34.79 20.94 0.92
C LEU A 352 34.29 19.59 1.47
N GLN A 353 33.44 18.89 0.72
CA GLN A 353 32.90 17.58 1.11
C GLN A 353 34.01 16.54 1.32
N LEU A 354 35.08 16.63 0.53
CA LEU A 354 36.23 15.72 0.57
C LEU A 354 37.22 16.03 1.71
N CYS A 355 36.97 17.05 2.53
CA CYS A 355 37.83 17.35 3.67
C CYS A 355 37.92 16.13 4.60
N ASN A 356 39.13 15.72 4.95
CA ASN A 356 39.40 14.51 5.74
C ASN A 356 39.58 14.77 7.24
N SER A 357 39.41 16.02 7.69
CA SER A 357 39.43 16.37 9.11
C SER A 357 38.64 17.64 9.39
N THR A 358 38.14 17.75 10.62
CA THR A 358 37.43 18.94 11.11
C THR A 358 38.26 20.22 11.01
N VAL A 359 39.58 20.13 11.24
CA VAL A 359 40.48 21.29 11.18
C VAL A 359 40.58 21.81 9.75
N ILE A 360 40.80 20.91 8.79
CA ILE A 360 40.89 21.27 7.37
C ILE A 360 39.53 21.79 6.88
N PHE A 361 38.43 21.12 7.23
CA PHE A 361 37.09 21.55 6.85
C PHE A 361 36.79 22.97 7.35
N LYS A 362 37.03 23.27 8.64
CA LYS A 362 36.79 24.62 9.19
C LYS A 362 37.64 25.70 8.51
N LEU A 363 38.91 25.41 8.23
CA LEU A 363 39.80 26.34 7.53
C LEU A 363 39.32 26.57 6.08
N ALA A 364 39.02 25.49 5.35
CA ALA A 364 38.57 25.55 3.98
C ALA A 364 37.23 26.27 3.86
N SER A 365 36.29 26.03 4.78
CA SER A 365 35.01 26.74 4.86
C SER A 365 35.18 28.26 5.08
N ALA A 366 36.10 28.66 5.96
CA ALA A 366 36.41 30.08 6.15
C ALA A 366 37.04 30.72 4.88
N LEU A 367 37.93 29.98 4.20
CA LEU A 367 38.54 30.42 2.94
C LEU A 367 37.52 30.49 1.80
N PHE A 368 36.58 29.55 1.73
CA PHE A 368 35.48 29.53 0.77
C PHE A 368 34.62 30.80 0.89
N ILE A 369 34.14 31.13 2.09
CA ILE A 369 33.35 32.34 2.33
C ILE A 369 34.16 33.59 1.96
N LYS A 370 35.45 33.64 2.30
CA LYS A 370 36.33 34.76 1.95
C LYS A 370 36.52 34.89 0.43
N LYS A 371 36.83 33.78 -0.27
CA LYS A 371 37.03 33.73 -1.73
C LYS A 371 35.82 34.31 -2.44
N TRP A 372 34.62 33.83 -2.13
CA TRP A 372 33.41 34.23 -2.84
C TRP A 372 32.89 35.61 -2.46
N LYS A 373 33.11 36.08 -1.23
CA LYS A 373 32.88 37.49 -0.88
C LYS A 373 33.82 38.44 -1.61
N MET A 374 35.11 38.12 -1.71
CA MET A 374 36.09 38.96 -2.41
C MET A 374 35.93 38.93 -3.93
N SER A 375 35.51 37.79 -4.49
CA SER A 375 35.33 37.62 -5.93
C SER A 375 34.05 38.30 -6.44
N ASN A 376 33.09 38.60 -5.55
CA ASN A 376 31.86 39.31 -5.86
C ASN A 376 32.06 40.84 -6.05
N LYS A 377 32.93 41.22 -6.99
CA LYS A 377 33.34 42.62 -7.25
C LYS A 377 32.20 43.58 -7.58
N GLN A 378 31.11 43.06 -8.17
CA GLN A 378 29.95 43.85 -8.60
C GLN A 378 28.84 43.88 -7.53
N THR A 379 29.10 43.34 -6.33
CA THR A 379 28.10 43.25 -5.26
C THR A 379 26.82 42.55 -5.73
N ASN A 380 26.97 41.45 -6.48
CA ASN A 380 25.86 40.66 -6.94
C ASN A 380 25.10 40.10 -5.72
N GLN A 381 23.88 40.62 -5.54
CA GLN A 381 23.05 40.33 -4.40
C GLN A 381 22.69 38.83 -4.29
N SER A 382 22.47 38.14 -5.42
CA SER A 382 22.14 36.71 -5.41
C SER A 382 23.28 35.84 -4.85
N ILE A 383 24.53 36.26 -5.07
CA ILE A 383 25.71 35.57 -4.51
C ILE A 383 25.78 35.80 -3.00
N LEU A 384 25.57 37.04 -2.53
CA LEU A 384 25.58 37.35 -1.10
C LEU A 384 24.49 36.60 -0.34
N GLU A 385 23.28 36.54 -0.90
CA GLU A 385 22.16 35.80 -0.34
C GLU A 385 22.47 34.30 -0.25
N PHE A 386 23.02 33.72 -1.31
CA PHE A 386 23.46 32.32 -1.30
C PHE A 386 24.55 32.07 -0.24
N LEU A 387 25.58 32.92 -0.16
CA LEU A 387 26.66 32.75 0.82
C LEU A 387 26.16 32.87 2.26
N ASN A 388 25.23 33.79 2.54
CA ASN A 388 24.61 33.92 3.86
C ASN A 388 23.77 32.69 4.20
N TYR A 389 22.98 32.19 3.24
CA TYR A 389 22.24 30.93 3.38
C TYR A 389 23.20 29.78 3.69
N PHE A 390 24.25 29.60 2.87
CA PHE A 390 25.17 28.49 3.00
C PHE A 390 25.96 28.52 4.32
N ASP A 391 26.44 29.71 4.73
CA ASP A 391 27.13 29.90 6.00
C ASP A 391 26.25 29.54 7.20
N ASN A 392 25.02 30.04 7.23
CA ASN A 392 24.13 29.81 8.37
C ASN A 392 23.61 28.36 8.41
N GLU A 393 23.15 27.82 7.29
CA GLU A 393 22.51 26.50 7.27
C GLU A 393 23.50 25.35 7.27
N TRP A 394 24.59 25.45 6.48
CA TRP A 394 25.46 24.32 6.16
C TRP A 394 26.86 24.41 6.73
N LEU A 395 27.28 25.56 7.25
CA LEU A 395 28.58 25.70 7.93
C LEU A 395 28.46 25.93 9.44
N LYS A 396 27.31 26.41 9.92
CA LYS A 396 27.08 26.66 11.36
C LYS A 396 26.05 25.71 11.97
N SER A 397 24.91 25.50 11.32
CA SER A 397 23.81 24.70 11.87
C SER A 397 23.93 23.21 11.56
N ASN A 398 24.27 22.85 10.32
CA ASN A 398 24.36 21.45 9.86
C ASN A 398 25.68 21.22 9.12
N ASP A 399 26.81 21.32 9.82
CA ASP A 399 28.16 21.25 9.25
C ASP A 399 28.71 19.82 9.05
N GLY A 400 27.94 18.81 9.44
CA GLY A 400 28.40 17.42 9.49
C GLY A 400 28.33 16.60 8.19
N TRP A 401 28.52 17.21 7.01
CA TRP A 401 28.34 16.55 5.70
C TRP A 401 29.65 16.19 4.97
N TYR A 402 30.81 16.46 5.57
CA TYR A 402 32.12 16.14 5.00
C TYR A 402 32.63 14.76 5.45
N GLU A 403 33.40 14.07 4.60
CA GLU A 403 33.87 12.69 4.83
C GLU A 403 34.72 12.54 6.09
N GLY A 404 35.51 13.56 6.41
CA GLY A 404 36.42 13.58 7.55
C GLY A 404 35.78 13.75 8.92
N LEU A 405 34.44 13.89 9.02
CA LEU A 405 33.77 14.04 10.31
C LEU A 405 33.86 12.75 11.12
N GLN A 406 33.61 11.62 10.47
CA GLN A 406 33.63 10.30 11.07
C GLN A 406 34.16 9.28 10.06
N LEU A 407 35.43 8.90 10.23
CA LEU A 407 36.04 7.87 9.38
C LEU A 407 35.30 6.53 9.53
N TYR A 408 35.29 5.76 8.44
CA TYR A 408 34.63 4.45 8.35
C TYR A 408 33.11 4.48 8.52
N THR A 409 32.50 5.66 8.45
CA THR A 409 31.05 5.84 8.44
C THR A 409 30.67 6.56 7.14
N PRO A 410 29.62 6.15 6.41
CA PRO A 410 29.27 6.81 5.17
C PRO A 410 28.77 8.23 5.41
N SER A 411 29.07 9.14 4.49
CA SER A 411 28.53 10.52 4.48
C SER A 411 27.09 10.62 3.94
N THR A 412 26.44 9.49 3.62
CA THR A 412 25.12 9.45 2.95
C THR A 412 24.22 8.41 3.59
N ASN A 413 22.91 8.65 3.55
CA ASN A 413 21.88 7.70 3.97
C ASN A 413 21.33 6.83 2.82
N ASN A 414 22.01 6.80 1.67
CA ASN A 414 21.52 6.12 0.46
C ASN A 414 21.25 4.63 0.66
N ALA A 415 22.02 3.98 1.54
CA ALA A 415 21.83 2.56 1.83
C ALA A 415 20.50 2.29 2.55
N LEU A 416 20.09 3.19 3.46
CA LEU A 416 18.77 3.12 4.10
C LEU A 416 17.65 3.46 3.12
N GLU A 417 17.83 4.46 2.25
CA GLU A 417 16.87 4.76 1.18
C GLU A 417 16.66 3.58 0.23
N ALA A 418 17.73 2.85 -0.08
CA ALA A 418 17.67 1.63 -0.89
C ALA A 418 16.86 0.54 -0.19
N ILE A 419 17.06 0.32 1.13
CA ILE A 419 16.26 -0.63 1.91
C ILE A 419 14.79 -0.22 2.00
N ASN A 420 14.52 1.07 2.20
CA ASN A 420 13.17 1.63 2.12
C ASN A 420 12.49 1.32 0.77
N LYS A 421 13.26 1.32 -0.31
CA LYS A 421 12.80 0.93 -1.64
C LYS A 421 12.59 -0.59 -1.75
N THR A 422 13.52 -1.42 -1.28
CA THR A 422 13.40 -2.89 -1.26
C THR A 422 12.17 -3.35 -0.47
N ILE A 423 11.91 -2.78 0.70
CA ILE A 423 10.69 -3.09 1.49
C ILE A 423 9.43 -2.78 0.69
N LYS A 424 9.42 -1.68 -0.06
CA LYS A 424 8.29 -1.33 -0.92
C LYS A 424 8.21 -2.27 -2.12
N ASP A 425 9.31 -2.58 -2.78
CA ASP A 425 9.32 -3.34 -4.04
C ASP A 425 9.06 -4.84 -3.80
N ASP A 426 9.74 -5.43 -2.82
CA ASP A 426 9.74 -6.87 -2.58
C ASP A 426 8.90 -7.26 -1.36
N GLY A 427 8.89 -6.43 -0.31
CA GLY A 427 8.12 -6.69 0.92
C GLY A 427 6.62 -6.47 0.74
N THR A 428 6.23 -5.35 0.10
CA THR A 428 4.81 -5.00 -0.11
C THR A 428 4.38 -4.94 -1.56
N PHE A 429 5.25 -5.19 -2.54
CA PHE A 429 4.94 -5.13 -3.98
C PHE A 429 4.33 -3.78 -4.41
N ARG A 430 4.79 -2.70 -3.77
CA ARG A 430 4.30 -1.30 -3.84
C ARG A 430 2.82 -1.18 -3.54
N GLU A 431 2.25 -2.17 -2.88
CA GLU A 431 0.90 -2.13 -2.36
C GLU A 431 0.91 -1.63 -0.92
N ARG A 432 -0.19 -0.98 -0.55
CA ARG A 432 -0.48 -0.65 0.83
C ARG A 432 -1.36 -1.74 1.41
N HIS A 433 -1.16 -2.07 2.68
CA HIS A 433 -1.92 -3.10 3.38
C HIS A 433 -2.68 -2.52 4.57
N VAL A 434 -3.72 -3.22 4.98
CA VAL A 434 -4.36 -2.99 6.28
C VAL A 434 -3.36 -3.27 7.40
N LEU A 435 -3.42 -2.52 8.50
CA LEU A 435 -2.43 -2.62 9.58
C LEU A 435 -2.24 -4.07 10.08
N SER A 436 -3.33 -4.81 10.33
CA SER A 436 -3.28 -6.22 10.77
C SER A 436 -2.44 -7.11 9.84
N ARG A 437 -2.64 -6.99 8.53
CA ARG A 437 -1.85 -7.72 7.53
C ARG A 437 -0.42 -7.20 7.44
N PHE A 438 -0.24 -5.89 7.56
CA PHE A 438 1.10 -5.31 7.51
C PHE A 438 1.96 -5.79 8.69
N LEU A 439 1.40 -6.05 9.86
CA LEU A 439 2.14 -6.64 10.99
C LEU A 439 2.74 -8.01 10.61
N THR A 440 1.98 -8.87 9.94
CA THR A 440 2.50 -10.16 9.43
C THR A 440 3.59 -9.96 8.38
N ILE A 441 3.40 -8.99 7.46
CA ILE A 441 4.42 -8.68 6.45
C ILE A 441 5.69 -8.14 7.11
N ALA A 442 5.56 -7.23 8.08
CA ALA A 442 6.66 -6.67 8.84
C ALA A 442 7.43 -7.75 9.59
N SER A 443 6.73 -8.70 10.22
CA SER A 443 7.33 -9.88 10.86
C SER A 443 8.07 -10.82 9.91
N ASN A 444 7.76 -10.81 8.61
CA ASN A 444 8.48 -11.59 7.60
C ASN A 444 9.65 -10.80 6.97
N ILE A 445 9.60 -9.47 7.01
CA ILE A 445 10.66 -8.59 6.52
C ILE A 445 11.85 -8.58 7.51
N VAL A 446 11.52 -8.54 8.79
CA VAL A 446 12.44 -8.60 9.94
C VAL A 446 12.90 -10.04 10.14
#